data_AF-A0A6A5KJI9-F1
#
_entry.id   AF-A0A6A5KJI9-F1
#
_cell.length_a   1.000
_cell.length_b   1.000
_cell.length_c   1.000
_cell.angle_alpha   90.00
_cell.angle_beta   90.00
_cell.angle_gamma   90.00
#
_symmetry.space_group_name_H-M   'P 1'
#
loop_
_entity.id
_entity.type
_entity.pdbx_description
1 polymer ?
#
loop_
_entity_poly.entity_id
_entity_poly.type
_entity_poly.pdbx_seq_one_letter_code
_entity_poly.pdbx_strand_id
1 'polypeptide(L)'
;MAFKFLSNSTLRGEKATLGTSLRASLTATTILRLLIRLFQFVMGVTVIGLYAIDLDQARKADRYIDSKWVWAVVCGTLGAVTSLVFMLPLAKAWFFFGVDAFLFLCWVIAFGIFGRMYIGEREDTEAEEGVGRMRNAVWVLLTNMLLWFVTAVVGAVLFWRATKARTAHTGRADQHV
;
A
#
# COMPACT_ATOMS: atom_id res chain seq x y z
N MET A 1 52.00 -1.75 29.46
CA MET A 1 51.72 -1.26 28.08
C MET A 1 50.48 -1.98 27.52
N ALA A 2 49.28 -1.65 28.01
CA ALA A 2 48.01 -2.16 27.50
C ALA A 2 46.88 -1.28 28.07
N PHE A 3 45.77 -1.14 27.38
CA PHE A 3 44.57 -0.34 27.76
C PHE A 3 44.54 1.15 27.39
N LYS A 4 44.78 1.46 26.11
CA LYS A 4 44.41 2.77 25.54
C LYS A 4 43.79 2.67 24.13
N PHE A 5 42.90 1.70 23.91
CA PHE A 5 42.36 1.39 22.57
C PHE A 5 40.86 1.71 22.37
N LEU A 6 40.08 1.99 23.41
CA LEU A 6 38.66 2.31 23.23
C LEU A 6 38.45 3.82 23.22
N SER A 7 38.70 4.42 22.06
CA SER A 7 38.36 5.82 21.78
C SER A 7 36.85 5.97 21.57
N ASN A 8 36.19 6.71 22.45
CA ASN A 8 34.78 7.13 22.35
C ASN A 8 34.46 8.00 21.11
N SER A 9 35.41 8.20 20.20
CA SER A 9 35.25 9.03 18.99
C SER A 9 34.41 8.37 17.89
N THR A 10 34.31 7.03 17.87
CA THR A 10 33.56 6.28 16.84
C THR A 10 32.04 6.42 17.00
N LEU A 11 31.55 6.38 18.25
CA LEU A 11 30.12 6.50 18.58
C LEU A 11 29.54 7.91 18.33
N ARG A 12 30.40 8.94 18.36
CA ARG A 12 29.98 10.33 18.11
C ARG A 12 29.82 10.62 16.62
N GLY A 13 30.61 9.94 15.78
CA GLY A 13 30.45 9.95 14.32
C GLY A 13 29.13 9.34 13.90
N GLU A 14 28.79 8.16 14.43
CA GLU A 14 27.56 7.42 14.10
C GLU A 14 26.28 8.20 14.41
N LYS A 15 26.23 8.91 15.54
CA LYS A 15 25.09 9.79 15.87
C LYS A 15 24.98 11.01 14.95
N ALA A 16 26.11 11.54 14.48
CA ALA A 16 26.15 12.68 13.55
C ALA A 16 25.78 12.26 12.11
N THR A 17 26.18 11.06 11.66
CA THR A 17 25.77 10.48 10.38
C THR A 17 24.33 9.98 10.39
N LEU A 18 23.79 9.52 11.52
CA LEU A 18 22.36 9.17 11.64
C LEU A 18 21.46 10.41 11.49
N GLY A 19 21.78 11.51 12.17
CA GLY A 19 20.99 12.74 12.09
C GLY A 19 21.02 13.38 10.69
N THR A 20 22.14 13.28 9.99
CA THR A 20 22.28 13.79 8.61
C THR A 20 21.71 12.84 7.57
N SER A 21 21.78 11.51 7.76
CA SER A 21 21.15 10.54 6.86
C SER A 21 19.62 10.57 6.95
N LEU A 22 19.05 10.76 8.15
CA LEU A 22 17.61 10.93 8.35
C LEU A 22 17.10 12.24 7.72
N ARG A 23 17.85 13.34 7.81
CA ARG A 23 17.49 14.62 7.15
C ARG A 23 17.71 14.60 5.63
N ALA A 24 18.73 13.89 5.15
CA ALA A 24 19.01 13.74 3.71
C ALA A 24 18.04 12.76 3.02
N SER A 25 17.46 11.80 3.74
CA SER A 25 16.48 10.83 3.21
C SER A 25 15.04 11.38 3.14
N LEU A 26 14.77 12.55 3.74
CA LEU A 26 13.54 13.33 3.57
C LEU A 26 13.53 14.11 2.26
N THR A 27 13.84 13.44 1.16
CA THR A 27 13.57 13.98 -0.18
C THR A 27 12.06 14.16 -0.36
N ALA A 28 11.61 15.18 -1.08
CA ALA A 28 10.18 15.42 -1.34
C ALA A 28 9.47 14.17 -1.88
N THR A 29 10.16 13.36 -2.68
CA THR A 29 9.69 12.07 -3.19
C THR A 29 9.45 11.04 -2.08
N THR A 30 10.33 10.97 -1.08
CA THR A 30 10.16 10.07 0.09
C THR A 30 8.96 10.49 0.91
N ILE A 31 8.80 11.79 1.18
CA ILE A 31 7.67 12.34 1.93
C ILE A 31 6.36 12.03 1.20
N LEU A 32 6.27 12.34 -0.10
CA LEU A 32 5.09 12.07 -0.91
C LEU A 32 4.74 10.58 -0.91
N ARG A 33 5.75 9.71 -1.03
CA ARG A 33 5.55 8.25 -0.97
C ARG A 33 4.98 7.81 0.37
N LEU A 34 5.53 8.30 1.48
CA LEU A 34 5.04 7.98 2.82
C LEU A 34 3.60 8.48 3.02
N LEU A 35 3.28 9.68 2.53
CA LEU A 35 1.91 10.22 2.57
C LEU A 35 0.95 9.33 1.79
N ILE A 36 1.29 8.94 0.56
CA ILE A 36 0.43 8.05 -0.24
C ILE A 36 0.23 6.70 0.48
N ARG A 37 1.30 6.10 1.04
CA ARG A 37 1.17 4.86 1.82
C ARG A 37 0.30 5.04 3.06
N LEU A 38 0.38 6.20 3.72
CA LEU A 38 -0.44 6.52 4.89
C LEU A 38 -1.92 6.60 4.50
N PHE A 39 -2.25 7.28 3.40
CA PHE A 39 -3.61 7.30 2.90
C PHE A 39 -4.09 5.89 2.53
N GLN A 40 -3.27 5.08 1.86
CA GLN A 40 -3.62 3.70 1.52
C GLN A 40 -3.88 2.83 2.77
N PHE A 41 -3.07 3.02 3.82
CA PHE A 41 -3.25 2.35 5.10
C PHE A 41 -4.55 2.77 5.78
N VAL A 42 -4.78 4.08 5.93
CA VAL A 42 -5.99 4.62 6.57
C VAL A 42 -7.25 4.17 5.84
N MET A 43 -7.26 4.27 4.51
CA MET A 43 -8.40 3.83 3.70
C MET A 43 -8.60 2.31 3.77
N GLY A 44 -7.51 1.53 3.83
CA GLY A 44 -7.57 0.09 4.06
C GLY A 44 -8.23 -0.25 5.40
N VAL A 45 -7.82 0.38 6.49
CA VAL A 45 -8.43 0.21 7.82
C VAL A 45 -9.89 0.68 7.84
N THR A 46 -10.21 1.79 7.16
CA THR A 46 -11.59 2.27 7.01
C THR A 46 -12.47 1.23 6.31
N VAL A 47 -11.99 0.59 5.24
CA VAL A 47 -12.72 -0.50 4.56
C VAL A 47 -12.87 -1.72 5.46
N ILE A 48 -11.85 -2.09 6.24
CA ILE A 48 -12.01 -3.16 7.24
C ILE A 48 -13.13 -2.80 8.21
N GLY A 49 -13.13 -1.60 8.79
CA GLY A 49 -14.16 -1.17 9.74
C GLY A 49 -15.56 -1.15 9.13
N LEU A 50 -15.71 -0.59 7.93
CA LEU A 50 -17.01 -0.46 7.26
C LEU A 50 -17.64 -1.81 6.93
N TYR A 51 -16.85 -2.79 6.51
CA TYR A 51 -17.36 -4.09 6.04
C TYR A 51 -17.33 -5.16 7.14
N ALA A 52 -16.40 -5.10 8.10
CA ALA A 52 -16.32 -6.07 9.20
C ALA A 52 -17.51 -6.00 10.16
N ILE A 53 -18.15 -4.83 10.29
CA ILE A 53 -19.37 -4.67 11.08
C ILE A 53 -20.48 -5.56 10.50
N ASP A 54 -20.64 -5.59 9.18
CA ASP A 54 -21.66 -6.41 8.52
C ASP A 54 -21.37 -7.92 8.69
N LEU A 55 -20.09 -8.35 8.73
CA LEU A 55 -19.71 -9.72 9.08
C LEU A 55 -20.02 -10.07 10.53
N ASP A 56 -19.70 -9.16 11.47
CA ASP A 56 -19.95 -9.38 12.90
C ASP A 56 -21.46 -9.46 13.19
N GLN A 57 -22.26 -8.63 12.54
CA GLN A 57 -23.72 -8.71 12.62
C GLN A 57 -24.26 -10.03 12.09
N ALA A 58 -23.79 -10.48 10.91
CA ALA A 58 -24.20 -11.78 10.35
C ALA A 58 -23.83 -12.95 11.28
N ARG A 59 -22.62 -12.92 11.85
CA ARG A 59 -22.16 -13.92 12.83
C ARG A 59 -23.03 -13.90 14.09
N LYS A 60 -23.33 -12.73 14.66
CA LYS A 60 -24.17 -12.59 15.87
C LYS A 60 -25.60 -13.05 15.65
N ALA A 61 -26.11 -12.89 14.43
CA ALA A 61 -27.44 -13.33 14.03
C ALA A 61 -27.51 -14.82 13.61
N ASP A 62 -26.41 -15.57 13.73
CA ASP A 62 -26.26 -16.95 13.26
C ASP A 62 -26.73 -17.14 11.80
N ARG A 63 -26.44 -16.14 10.96
CA ARG A 63 -26.77 -16.15 9.53
C ARG A 63 -25.55 -16.45 8.68
N TYR A 64 -25.83 -16.86 7.44
CA TYR A 64 -24.81 -17.04 6.41
C TYR A 64 -24.00 -15.75 6.20
N ILE A 65 -22.67 -15.89 6.17
CA ILE A 65 -21.74 -14.78 5.92
C ILE A 65 -21.53 -14.68 4.41
N ASP A 66 -21.98 -13.59 3.77
CA ASP A 66 -21.71 -13.44 2.34
C ASP A 66 -20.21 -13.27 2.06
N SER A 67 -19.69 -14.05 1.12
CA SER A 67 -18.29 -14.03 0.70
C SER A 67 -17.83 -12.67 0.16
N LYS A 68 -18.75 -11.82 -0.31
CA LYS A 68 -18.45 -10.46 -0.79
C LYS A 68 -17.86 -9.58 0.31
N TRP A 69 -18.42 -9.64 1.52
CA TRP A 69 -17.94 -8.84 2.65
C TRP A 69 -16.60 -9.36 3.14
N VAL A 70 -16.42 -10.69 3.17
CA VAL A 70 -15.15 -11.34 3.49
C VAL A 70 -14.05 -10.87 2.53
N TRP A 71 -14.34 -10.84 1.23
CA TRP A 71 -13.41 -10.33 0.22
C TRP A 71 -12.99 -8.88 0.48
N ALA A 72 -13.93 -8.01 0.87
CA ALA A 72 -13.63 -6.62 1.22
C ALA A 72 -12.64 -6.52 2.39
N VAL A 73 -12.88 -7.29 3.45
CA VAL A 73 -12.01 -7.31 4.64
C VAL A 73 -10.63 -7.88 4.32
N VAL A 74 -10.55 -8.92 3.49
CA VAL A 74 -9.27 -9.49 3.03
C VAL A 74 -8.49 -8.45 2.21
N CYS A 75 -9.11 -7.78 1.24
CA CYS A 75 -8.49 -6.72 0.46
C CYS A 75 -8.04 -5.54 1.33
N GLY A 76 -8.87 -5.13 2.29
CA GLY A 76 -8.56 -4.09 3.27
C GLY A 76 -7.33 -4.46 4.12
N THR A 77 -7.29 -5.70 4.61
CA THR A 77 -6.19 -6.22 5.45
C THR A 77 -4.89 -6.32 4.66
N LEU A 78 -4.93 -6.91 3.46
CA LEU A 78 -3.76 -7.00 2.58
C LEU A 78 -3.24 -5.61 2.20
N GLY A 79 -4.14 -4.67 1.90
CA GLY A 79 -3.80 -3.28 1.62
C GLY A 79 -3.13 -2.61 2.81
N ALA A 80 -3.75 -2.67 4.00
CA ALA A 80 -3.23 -2.03 5.21
C ALA A 80 -1.87 -2.60 5.63
N VAL A 81 -1.72 -3.93 5.68
CA VAL A 81 -0.46 -4.58 6.02
C VAL A 81 0.63 -4.20 5.01
N THR A 82 0.32 -4.24 3.72
CA THR A 82 1.30 -3.91 2.69
C THR A 82 1.73 -2.45 2.76
N SER A 83 0.77 -1.53 2.93
CA SER A 83 1.08 -0.10 3.10
C SER A 83 2.00 0.14 4.29
N LEU A 84 1.77 -0.54 5.42
CA LEU A 84 2.62 -0.43 6.60
C LEU A 84 4.03 -1.00 6.36
N VAL A 85 4.13 -2.17 5.74
CA VAL A 85 5.43 -2.78 5.39
C VAL A 85 6.20 -1.89 4.41
N PHE A 86 5.52 -1.26 3.46
CA PHE A 86 6.13 -0.42 2.44
C PHE A 86 6.49 1.00 2.94
N MET A 87 6.06 1.39 4.14
CA MET A 87 6.62 2.56 4.83
C MET A 87 8.01 2.28 5.41
N LEU A 88 8.32 1.02 5.74
CA LEU A 88 9.63 0.66 6.25
C LEU A 88 10.67 0.65 5.11
N PRO A 89 11.92 1.05 5.37
CA PRO A 89 12.98 1.09 4.36
C PRO A 89 13.51 -0.31 3.97
N LEU A 90 12.71 -1.36 4.15
CA LEU A 90 13.14 -2.77 4.05
C LEU A 90 12.90 -3.39 2.67
N ALA A 91 11.97 -2.86 1.88
CA ALA A 91 11.58 -3.47 0.61
C ALA A 91 12.41 -2.96 -0.58
N LYS A 92 12.76 -3.87 -1.50
CA LYS A 92 13.52 -3.57 -2.73
C LYS A 92 12.62 -3.03 -3.85
N ALA A 93 13.15 -2.12 -4.67
CA ALA A 93 12.47 -1.47 -5.79
C ALA A 93 11.64 -2.43 -6.69
N TRP A 94 12.19 -3.60 -7.05
CA TRP A 94 11.52 -4.56 -7.93
C TRP A 94 10.27 -5.22 -7.30
N PHE A 95 10.22 -5.32 -5.97
CA PHE A 95 9.15 -6.00 -5.26
C PHE A 95 7.92 -5.10 -5.12
N PHE A 96 8.13 -3.78 -5.07
CA PHE A 96 7.05 -2.81 -4.95
C PHE A 96 6.09 -2.85 -6.14
N PHE A 97 6.59 -2.93 -7.38
CA PHE A 97 5.74 -2.89 -8.57
C PHE A 97 4.77 -4.08 -8.62
N GLY A 98 5.26 -5.30 -8.45
CA GLY A 98 4.43 -6.50 -8.55
C GLY A 98 3.34 -6.55 -7.48
N VAL A 99 3.68 -6.16 -6.25
CA VAL A 99 2.73 -6.13 -5.13
C VAL A 99 1.70 -5.01 -5.30
N ASP A 100 2.13 -3.80 -5.71
CA ASP A 100 1.20 -2.69 -5.94
C ASP A 100 0.21 -3.02 -7.07
N ALA A 101 0.67 -3.68 -8.15
CA ALA A 101 -0.18 -4.11 -9.25
C ALA A 101 -1.17 -5.22 -8.84
N PHE A 102 -0.71 -6.20 -8.05
CA PHE A 102 -1.57 -7.25 -7.51
C PHE A 102 -2.66 -6.67 -6.61
N LEU A 103 -2.29 -5.77 -5.68
CA LEU A 103 -3.26 -5.12 -4.81
C LEU A 103 -4.22 -4.25 -5.62
N PHE A 104 -3.73 -3.47 -6.58
CA PHE A 104 -4.61 -2.73 -7.47
C PHE A 104 -5.69 -3.64 -8.10
N LEU A 105 -5.30 -4.83 -8.60
CA LEU A 105 -6.27 -5.79 -9.15
C LEU A 105 -7.27 -6.29 -8.10
N CYS A 106 -6.82 -6.63 -6.89
CA CYS A 106 -7.72 -7.02 -5.79
C CYS A 106 -8.76 -5.92 -5.48
N TRP A 107 -8.31 -4.66 -5.45
CA TRP A 107 -9.16 -3.50 -5.21
C TRP A 107 -10.10 -3.20 -6.39
N VAL A 108 -9.69 -3.45 -7.63
CA VAL A 108 -10.58 -3.40 -8.82
C VAL A 108 -11.70 -4.43 -8.72
N ILE A 109 -11.39 -5.67 -8.32
CA ILE A 109 -12.40 -6.71 -8.13
C ILE A 109 -13.38 -6.31 -7.03
N ALA A 110 -12.87 -5.84 -5.89
CA ALA A 110 -13.71 -5.38 -4.78
C ALA A 110 -14.60 -4.19 -5.19
N PHE A 111 -14.05 -3.19 -5.88
CA PHE A 111 -14.82 -2.07 -6.43
C PHE A 111 -15.85 -2.54 -7.47
N GLY A 112 -15.52 -3.51 -8.32
CA GLY A 112 -16.47 -4.06 -9.29
C GLY A 112 -17.69 -4.71 -8.63
N ILE A 113 -17.47 -5.48 -7.55
CA ILE A 113 -18.54 -6.13 -6.79
C ILE A 113 -19.46 -5.09 -6.14
N PHE A 114 -18.89 -4.16 -5.36
CA PHE A 114 -19.69 -3.19 -4.62
C PHE A 114 -20.18 -2.01 -5.47
N GLY A 115 -19.46 -1.68 -6.55
CA GLY A 115 -19.87 -0.66 -7.51
C GLY A 115 -21.14 -1.07 -8.24
N ARG A 116 -21.26 -2.33 -8.69
CA ARG A 116 -22.52 -2.78 -9.31
C ARG A 116 -23.69 -2.76 -8.33
N MET A 117 -23.45 -3.20 -7.08
CA MET A 117 -24.47 -3.28 -6.03
C MET A 117 -25.00 -1.92 -5.56
N TYR A 118 -24.18 -0.86 -5.55
CA TYR A 118 -24.58 0.44 -4.96
C TYR A 118 -24.59 1.62 -5.94
N ILE A 119 -24.07 1.46 -7.17
CA ILE A 119 -24.10 2.50 -8.22
C ILE A 119 -25.11 2.16 -9.32
N GLY A 120 -25.34 0.87 -9.62
CA GLY A 120 -26.13 0.43 -10.77
C GLY A 120 -27.62 0.16 -10.48
N GLU A 121 -27.94 -0.36 -9.31
CA GLU A 121 -29.31 -0.74 -8.94
C GLU A 121 -29.92 0.32 -8.01
N ARG A 122 -30.87 1.10 -8.54
CA ARG A 122 -31.86 1.81 -7.73
C ARG A 122 -32.88 0.76 -7.29
N GLU A 123 -32.54 -0.08 -6.32
CA GLU A 123 -33.55 -0.91 -5.68
C GLU A 123 -34.00 -0.25 -4.39
N ASP A 124 -35.26 0.17 -4.45
CA ASP A 124 -36.02 0.86 -3.44
C ASP A 124 -36.27 -0.11 -2.28
N THR A 125 -35.42 -0.10 -1.25
CA THR A 125 -35.68 -0.85 -0.02
C THR A 125 -35.22 -0.10 1.22
N GLU A 126 -36.17 0.62 1.81
CA GLU A 126 -36.45 0.87 3.23
C GLU A 126 -35.38 0.55 4.30
N ALA A 127 -34.17 1.08 4.14
CA ALA A 127 -33.19 1.21 5.21
C ALA A 127 -32.31 2.45 4.94
N GLU A 128 -32.90 3.64 5.07
CA GLU A 128 -32.32 4.91 4.58
C GLU A 128 -30.90 5.22 5.12
N GLU A 129 -30.49 4.68 6.27
CA GLU A 129 -29.13 4.90 6.81
C GLU A 129 -28.08 3.89 6.30
N GLY A 130 -28.46 2.62 6.12
CA GLY A 130 -27.52 1.55 5.76
C GLY A 130 -27.01 1.68 4.32
N VAL A 131 -27.91 2.00 3.40
CA VAL A 131 -27.59 2.19 1.98
C VAL A 131 -26.74 3.44 1.76
N GLY A 132 -27.01 4.52 2.50
CA GLY A 132 -26.23 5.77 2.45
C GLY A 132 -24.78 5.57 2.91
N ARG A 133 -24.57 4.90 4.05
CA ARG A 133 -23.24 4.51 4.53
C ARG A 133 -22.47 3.74 3.46
N MET A 134 -23.16 2.79 2.83
CA MET A 134 -22.52 1.87 1.90
C MET A 134 -22.17 2.52 0.55
N ARG A 135 -22.99 3.47 0.08
CA ARG A 135 -22.63 4.31 -1.08
C ARG A 135 -21.36 5.11 -0.82
N ASN A 136 -21.21 5.67 0.39
CA ASN A 136 -19.97 6.36 0.78
C ASN A 136 -18.78 5.39 0.89
N ALA A 137 -19.00 4.17 1.37
CA ALA A 137 -17.98 3.13 1.42
C ALA A 137 -17.43 2.77 0.04
N VAL A 138 -18.28 2.76 -0.99
CA VAL A 138 -17.86 2.53 -2.39
C VAL A 138 -16.92 3.62 -2.89
N TRP A 139 -17.17 4.88 -2.53
CA TRP A 139 -16.26 5.98 -2.87
C TRP A 139 -14.90 5.84 -2.18
N VAL A 140 -14.89 5.42 -0.91
CA VAL A 140 -13.63 5.11 -0.20
C VAL A 140 -12.87 4.00 -0.91
N LEU A 141 -13.55 2.94 -1.35
CA LEU A 141 -12.96 1.87 -2.14
C LEU A 141 -12.36 2.38 -3.45
N LEU A 142 -13.10 3.20 -4.19
CA LEU A 142 -12.65 3.78 -5.46
C LEU A 142 -11.40 4.64 -5.25
N THR A 143 -11.41 5.54 -4.26
CA THR A 143 -10.25 6.39 -3.96
C THR A 143 -9.03 5.54 -3.63
N ASN A 144 -9.18 4.50 -2.80
CA ASN A 144 -8.04 3.66 -2.46
C ASN A 144 -7.55 2.84 -3.65
N MET A 145 -8.46 2.31 -4.46
CA MET A 145 -8.13 1.61 -5.71
C MET A 145 -7.30 2.52 -6.63
N LEU A 146 -7.68 3.80 -6.79
CA LEU A 146 -6.93 4.76 -7.59
C LEU A 146 -5.55 5.08 -6.98
N LEU A 147 -5.44 5.15 -5.65
CA LEU A 147 -4.13 5.29 -5.00
C LEU A 147 -3.22 4.11 -5.31
N TRP A 148 -3.73 2.88 -5.23
CA TRP A 148 -3.00 1.67 -5.61
C TRP A 148 -2.60 1.68 -7.09
N PHE A 149 -3.48 2.13 -7.98
CA PHE A 149 -3.17 2.31 -9.40
C PHE A 149 -2.01 3.28 -9.62
N VAL A 150 -2.06 4.47 -9.00
CA VAL A 150 -0.99 5.46 -9.13
C VAL A 150 0.33 4.90 -8.63
N THR A 151 0.34 4.21 -7.48
CA THR A 151 1.58 3.58 -6.97
C THR A 151 2.08 2.46 -7.88
N ALA A 152 1.18 1.67 -8.46
CA ALA A 152 1.54 0.62 -9.42
C ALA A 152 2.18 1.22 -10.68
N VAL A 153 1.60 2.27 -11.27
CA VAL A 153 2.13 2.96 -12.45
C VAL A 153 3.51 3.56 -12.15
N VAL A 154 3.65 4.27 -11.03
CA VAL A 154 4.96 4.83 -10.62
C VAL A 154 5.99 3.72 -10.42
N GLY A 155 5.62 2.63 -9.73
CA GLY A 155 6.47 1.46 -9.55
C GLY A 155 6.90 0.84 -10.88
N ALA A 156 5.98 0.75 -11.84
CA ALA A 156 6.24 0.22 -13.17
C ALA A 156 7.26 1.08 -13.92
N VAL A 157 7.05 2.39 -13.96
CA VAL A 157 7.96 3.34 -14.62
C VAL A 157 9.36 3.27 -14.00
N LEU A 158 9.45 3.24 -12.66
CA LEU A 158 10.74 3.12 -11.96
C LEU A 158 11.42 1.77 -12.25
N PHE A 159 10.66 0.69 -12.30
CA PHE A 159 11.16 -0.63 -12.66
C PHE A 159 11.71 -0.64 -14.10
N TRP A 160 10.95 -0.17 -15.09
CA TRP A 160 11.41 -0.09 -16.48
C TRP A 160 12.68 0.76 -16.64
N ARG A 161 12.77 1.90 -15.95
CA ARG A 161 13.97 2.75 -15.96
C ARG A 161 15.18 2.05 -15.35
N ALA A 162 14.99 1.35 -14.23
CA ALA A 162 16.06 0.60 -13.57
C ALA A 162 16.55 -0.58 -14.42
N THR A 163 15.64 -1.30 -15.08
CA THR A 163 15.98 -2.42 -15.96
C THR A 163 16.74 -1.94 -17.19
N LYS A 164 16.33 -0.81 -17.81
CA LYS A 164 17.03 -0.23 -18.97
C LYS A 164 18.45 0.25 -18.63
N ALA A 165 18.67 0.77 -17.41
CA ALA A 165 19.99 1.17 -16.93
C ALA A 165 20.94 -0.04 -16.74
N ARG A 166 20.43 -1.18 -16.27
CA ARG A 166 21.22 -2.41 -16.09
C ARG A 166 21.69 -3.00 -17.42
N THR A 167 20.87 -2.92 -18.47
CA THR A 167 21.21 -3.42 -19.81
C THR A 167 22.20 -2.53 -20.57
N ALA A 168 22.42 -1.28 -20.13
CA ALA A 168 23.33 -0.36 -20.82
C ALA A 168 24.82 -0.63 -20.54
N HIS A 169 25.15 -1.28 -19.43
CA HIS A 169 26.54 -1.52 -18.99
C HIS A 169 27.07 -2.93 -19.30
N THR A 170 26.27 -3.82 -19.89
CA THR A 170 26.68 -5.21 -20.19
C THR A 170 27.14 -5.42 -21.64
N GLY A 171 27.25 -4.35 -22.45
CA GLY A 171 27.54 -4.43 -23.89
C GLY A 171 28.87 -3.81 -24.36
N ARG A 172 29.77 -3.38 -23.46
CA ARG A 172 31.07 -2.78 -23.83
C ARG A 172 32.23 -3.34 -23.01
N ALA A 173 32.29 -4.66 -22.87
CA ALA A 173 33.58 -5.30 -22.63
C ALA A 173 34.19 -5.54 -24.02
N ASP A 174 34.96 -4.55 -24.50
CA ASP A 174 35.84 -4.75 -25.64
C ASP A 174 36.78 -5.92 -25.29
N GLN A 175 36.58 -7.07 -25.94
CA GLN A 175 37.54 -8.15 -25.93
C GLN A 175 38.70 -7.75 -26.83
N HIS A 176 39.63 -6.99 -26.27
CA HIS A 176 40.98 -6.85 -26.79
C HIS A 176 41.94 -7.57 -25.85
N VAL A 177 42.15 -8.86 -26.09
CA VAL A 177 43.42 -9.57 -25.84
C VAL A 177 43.58 -10.64 -26.90
#